data_AF-A0A2G6ER99-F1
#
_entry.id   AF-A0A2G6ER99-F1
#
_cell.length_a   1.000
_cell.length_b   1.000
_cell.length_c   1.000
_cell.angle_alpha   90.00
_cell.angle_beta   90.00
_cell.angle_gamma   90.00
#
_symmetry.space_group_name_H-M   'P 1'
#
loop_
_entity.id
_entity.type
_entity.pdbx_description
1 polymer ?
#
loop_
_entity_poly.entity_id
_entity_poly.type
_entity_poly.pdbx_seq_one_letter_code
_entity_poly.pdbx_strand_id
1 'polypeptide(L)'
;MLRPQEILALTMIFRNKNILGITVKELIDQAISSNYDDTGVGFYSTVELKTPLKKIPDIKMWEYNFNHPKFSYGGSFMCTIINESQLELEAVAFGGDNWPTKIDPSQFEELT
;
A
#
# COMPACT_ATOMS: atom_id res chain seq x y z
N MET A 1 14.52 3.84 -1.53
CA MET A 1 13.48 4.44 -0.66
C MET A 1 12.13 4.21 -1.32
N LEU A 2 11.06 4.20 -0.56
CA LEU A 2 9.71 4.05 -1.10
C LEU A 2 9.27 5.30 -1.88
N ARG A 3 8.43 5.10 -2.89
CA ARG A 3 7.75 6.19 -3.60
C ARG A 3 6.57 6.70 -2.77
N PRO A 4 6.11 7.96 -2.99
CA PRO A 4 4.97 8.51 -2.27
C PRO A 4 3.70 7.65 -2.31
N GLN A 5 3.46 6.94 -3.42
CA GLN A 5 2.28 6.10 -3.59
C GLN A 5 2.33 4.82 -2.75
N GLU A 6 3.52 4.22 -2.65
CA GLU A 6 3.76 3.05 -1.79
C GLU A 6 3.60 3.41 -0.32
N ILE A 7 4.10 4.59 0.08
CA ILE A 7 3.94 5.13 1.44
C ILE A 7 2.46 5.37 1.74
N LEU A 8 1.71 5.96 0.81
CA LEU A 8 0.27 6.16 0.96
C LEU A 8 -0.46 4.83 1.14
N ALA A 9 -0.22 3.87 0.25
CA ALA A 9 -0.86 2.56 0.28
C ALA A 9 -0.63 1.86 1.63
N LEU A 10 0.63 1.76 2.08
CA LEU A 10 0.97 1.17 3.38
C LEU A 10 0.32 1.93 4.55
N THR A 11 0.27 3.26 4.49
CA THR A 11 -0.35 4.09 5.53
C THR A 11 -1.86 3.85 5.62
N MET A 12 -2.55 3.70 4.49
CA MET A 12 -3.99 3.49 4.44
C MET A 12 -4.37 2.05 4.82
N ILE A 13 -3.65 1.05 4.30
CA ILE A 13 -3.84 -0.36 4.64
C ILE A 13 -3.64 -0.57 6.15
N PHE A 14 -2.56 -0.01 6.70
CA PHE A 14 -2.20 -0.15 8.11
C PHE A 14 -2.59 1.06 8.97
N ARG A 15 -3.70 1.76 8.62
CA ARG A 15 -4.21 2.93 9.36
C ARG A 15 -4.60 2.63 10.82
N ASN A 16 -4.95 1.37 11.10
CA ASN A 16 -5.33 0.92 12.43
C ASN A 16 -4.11 0.88 13.37
N LYS A 17 -4.27 1.42 14.58
CA LYS A 17 -3.20 1.48 15.61
C LYS A 17 -2.97 0.15 16.33
N ASN A 18 -3.11 -0.98 15.62
CA ASN A 18 -2.73 -2.29 16.14
C ASN A 18 -1.21 -2.45 16.07
N ILE A 19 -0.69 -3.51 16.71
CA ILE A 19 0.77 -3.75 16.80
C ILE A 19 1.42 -3.81 15.42
N LEU A 20 0.79 -4.48 14.46
CA LEU A 20 1.31 -4.62 13.11
C LEU A 20 1.37 -3.25 12.40
N GLY A 21 0.31 -2.46 12.45
CA GLY A 21 0.28 -1.17 11.76
C GLY A 21 1.24 -0.14 12.35
N ILE A 22 1.41 -0.13 13.68
CA ILE A 22 2.47 0.64 14.34
C ILE A 22 3.85 0.19 13.85
N THR A 23 4.10 -1.12 13.85
CA THR A 23 5.40 -1.69 13.44
C THR A 23 5.71 -1.35 11.99
N VAL A 24 4.77 -1.56 11.06
CA VAL A 24 4.97 -1.23 9.65
C VAL A 24 5.29 0.26 9.50
N LYS A 25 4.53 1.15 10.13
CA LYS A 25 4.75 2.60 10.07
C LYS A 25 6.14 3.02 10.56
N GLU A 26 6.70 2.37 11.57
CA GLU A 26 8.06 2.64 12.05
C GLU A 26 9.14 2.16 11.07
N LEU A 27 8.83 1.15 10.23
CA LEU A 27 9.78 0.52 9.33
C LEU A 27 9.78 1.11 7.91
N ILE A 28 8.65 1.65 7.43
CA ILE A 28 8.52 2.10 6.03
C ILE A 28 9.49 3.22 5.64
N ASP A 29 9.87 4.11 6.57
CA ASP A 29 10.81 5.21 6.31
C ASP A 29 12.20 4.72 5.90
N GLN A 30 12.57 3.52 6.34
CA GLN A 30 13.85 2.90 6.04
C GLN A 30 13.76 1.87 4.91
N ALA A 31 12.55 1.53 4.46
CA ALA A 31 12.31 0.48 3.48
C ALA A 31 12.74 0.89 2.06
N ILE A 32 12.91 -0.13 1.22
CA ILE A 32 13.37 0.01 -0.16
C ILE A 32 12.36 -0.66 -1.08
N SER A 33 11.93 0.05 -2.12
CA SER A 33 11.20 -0.56 -3.23
C SER A 33 12.21 -1.20 -4.18
N SER A 34 12.07 -2.51 -4.43
CA SER A 34 13.00 -3.29 -5.26
C SER A 34 12.44 -3.64 -6.63
N ASN A 35 11.12 -3.76 -6.77
CA ASN A 35 10.47 -4.13 -8.03
C ASN A 35 9.15 -3.38 -8.19
N TYR A 36 9.19 -2.16 -8.74
CA TYR A 36 8.02 -1.33 -8.96
C TYR A 36 7.63 -1.34 -10.43
N ASP A 37 6.36 -1.60 -10.71
CA ASP A 37 5.78 -1.56 -12.05
C ASP A 37 4.52 -0.69 -12.06
N ASP A 38 4.43 0.21 -13.04
CA ASP A 38 3.27 1.08 -13.27
C ASP A 38 2.37 0.41 -14.31
N THR A 39 1.14 0.07 -13.90
CA THR A 39 0.21 -0.69 -14.76
C THR A 39 -0.69 0.22 -15.58
N GLY A 40 -0.53 1.54 -15.46
CA GLY A 40 -1.44 2.54 -16.02
C GLY A 40 -2.70 2.74 -15.20
N VAL A 41 -3.26 1.69 -14.58
CA VAL A 41 -4.45 1.75 -13.70
C VAL A 41 -4.11 1.53 -12.22
N GLY A 42 -2.83 1.50 -11.89
CA GLY A 42 -2.36 1.10 -10.58
C GLY A 42 -0.85 0.89 -10.56
N PHE A 43 -0.39 0.09 -9.61
CA PHE A 43 1.00 -0.33 -9.56
C PHE A 43 1.15 -1.67 -8.84
N TYR A 44 2.26 -2.34 -9.13
CA TYR A 44 2.82 -3.42 -8.32
C TYR A 44 4.12 -2.94 -7.67
N SER A 45 4.37 -3.34 -6.43
CA SER A 45 5.67 -3.10 -5.81
C SER A 45 6.09 -4.18 -4.82
N THR A 46 7.34 -4.61 -4.90
CA THR A 46 8.00 -5.32 -3.81
C THR A 46 8.70 -4.33 -2.88
N VAL A 47 8.38 -4.41 -1.59
CA VAL A 47 8.95 -3.58 -0.52
C VAL A 47 9.81 -4.44 0.40
N GLU A 48 11.08 -4.08 0.49
CA GLU A 48 12.07 -4.69 1.37
C GLU A 48 12.22 -3.85 2.65
N LEU A 49 11.91 -4.45 3.79
CA LEU A 49 12.11 -3.88 5.12
C LEU A 49 13.57 -4.10 5.54
N LYS A 50 14.26 -3.02 5.92
CA LYS A 50 15.65 -3.13 6.42
C LYS A 50 15.75 -3.86 7.76
N THR A 51 14.71 -3.74 8.58
CA THR A 51 14.59 -4.46 9.84
C THR A 51 13.44 -5.45 9.70
N PRO A 52 13.65 -6.74 9.96
CA PRO A 52 12.60 -7.75 9.84
C PRO A 52 11.50 -7.53 10.87
N LEU A 53 10.27 -7.89 10.51
CA LEU A 53 9.16 -8.05 11.41
C LEU A 53 9.52 -9.11 12.47
N LYS A 54 9.29 -8.79 13.74
CA LYS A 54 9.58 -9.72 14.85
C LYS A 54 8.74 -11.01 14.80
N LYS A 55 7.55 -10.93 14.20
CA LYS A 55 6.61 -12.04 14.05
C LYS A 55 5.75 -11.80 12.82
N ILE A 56 5.58 -12.83 12.00
CA ILE A 56 4.60 -12.85 10.93
C ILE A 56 3.21 -13.18 11.52
N PRO A 57 2.19 -12.36 11.28
CA PRO A 57 0.80 -12.66 11.64
C PRO A 57 0.23 -13.85 10.83
N ASP A 58 -0.79 -14.52 11.38
CA ASP A 58 -1.44 -15.67 10.71
C ASP A 58 -2.22 -15.23 9.45
N ILE A 59 -2.89 -14.08 9.55
CA ILE A 59 -3.42 -13.35 8.38
C ILE A 59 -2.23 -12.72 7.69
N LYS A 60 -2.12 -12.87 6.37
CA LYS A 60 -0.98 -12.35 5.60
C LYS A 60 -1.34 -11.25 4.60
N MET A 61 -2.62 -10.97 4.40
CA MET A 61 -3.09 -10.01 3.42
C MET A 61 -4.06 -9.00 4.05
N TRP A 62 -3.88 -7.73 3.72
CA TRP A 62 -4.79 -6.64 4.09
C TRP A 62 -5.08 -5.78 2.89
N GLU A 63 -6.25 -5.17 2.92
CA GLU A 63 -6.72 -4.29 1.88
C GLU A 63 -7.29 -2.99 2.45
N TYR A 64 -7.32 -1.98 1.60
CA TYR A 64 -8.01 -0.72 1.80
C TYR A 64 -8.73 -0.37 0.51
N ASN A 65 -10.04 -0.60 0.51
CA ASN A 65 -10.91 -0.22 -0.59
C ASN A 65 -11.25 1.28 -0.45
N PHE A 66 -11.17 2.02 -1.55
CA PHE A 66 -11.33 3.46 -1.53
C PHE A 66 -12.17 4.01 -2.67
N ASN A 67 -12.86 5.12 -2.43
CA ASN A 67 -13.39 6.02 -3.44
C ASN A 67 -12.31 7.00 -3.88
N HIS A 68 -12.39 7.45 -5.13
CA HIS A 68 -11.51 8.48 -5.66
C HIS A 68 -12.23 9.29 -6.75
N PRO A 69 -12.09 10.63 -6.80
CA PRO A 69 -12.84 11.48 -7.75
C PRO A 69 -12.61 11.15 -9.24
N LYS A 70 -11.50 10.48 -9.58
CA LYS A 70 -11.16 10.08 -10.96
C LYS A 70 -11.49 8.63 -11.30
N PHE A 71 -11.92 7.83 -10.32
CA PHE A 71 -12.20 6.41 -10.52
C PHE A 71 -13.66 6.15 -10.18
N SER A 72 -14.48 5.90 -11.20
CA SER A 72 -15.95 5.84 -11.03
C SER A 72 -16.40 4.77 -10.05
N TYR A 73 -15.60 3.71 -9.88
CA TYR A 73 -15.86 2.63 -8.91
C TYR A 73 -14.81 2.59 -7.80
N GLY A 74 -13.97 3.61 -7.68
CA GLY A 74 -12.90 3.64 -6.70
C GLY A 74 -11.73 2.71 -7.05
N GLY A 75 -11.13 2.10 -6.04
CA GLY A 75 -9.97 1.23 -6.16
C GLY A 75 -9.66 0.48 -4.87
N SER A 76 -8.56 -0.25 -4.88
CA SER A 76 -8.05 -0.94 -3.70
C SER A 76 -6.54 -0.84 -3.59
N PHE A 77 -6.05 -0.65 -2.37
CA PHE A 77 -4.68 -0.92 -1.99
C PHE A 77 -4.63 -2.26 -1.27
N MET A 78 -3.73 -3.14 -1.68
CA MET A 78 -3.54 -4.46 -1.08
C MET A 78 -2.08 -4.62 -0.67
N CYS A 79 -1.86 -5.27 0.47
CA CYS A 79 -0.53 -5.60 0.96
C CYS A 79 -0.51 -7.05 1.46
N THR A 80 0.46 -7.81 0.98
CA THR A 80 0.74 -9.17 1.42
C THR A 80 2.09 -9.26 2.10
N ILE A 81 2.16 -9.86 3.29
CA ILE A 81 3.42 -10.19 3.96
C ILE A 81 3.93 -11.53 3.43
N ILE A 82 5.01 -11.49 2.65
CA ILE A 82 5.62 -12.69 2.06
C ILE A 82 6.49 -13.40 3.09
N ASN A 83 7.34 -12.64 3.77
CA ASN A 83 8.19 -13.09 4.87
C ASN A 83 8.47 -11.92 5.84
N GLU A 84 9.35 -12.11 6.81
CA GLU A 84 9.65 -11.12 7.84
C GLU A 84 10.21 -9.80 7.27
N SER A 85 10.84 -9.82 6.10
CA SER A 85 11.50 -8.65 5.51
C SER A 85 10.86 -8.18 4.20
N GLN A 86 9.86 -8.87 3.68
CA GLN A 86 9.33 -8.59 2.35
C GLN A 86 7.81 -8.46 2.36
N LEU A 87 7.35 -7.36 1.76
CA LEU A 87 5.95 -7.06 1.49
C LEU A 87 5.72 -6.96 -0.01
N GLU A 88 4.57 -7.41 -0.48
CA GLU A 88 4.06 -7.13 -1.82
C GLU A 88 2.91 -6.16 -1.72
N LEU A 89 2.99 -5.09 -2.52
CA LEU A 89 1.96 -4.07 -2.65
C LEU A 89 1.35 -4.12 -4.04
N GLU A 90 0.03 -4.03 -4.06
CA GLU A 90 -0.73 -3.83 -5.29
C GLU A 90 -1.71 -2.69 -5.07
N ALA A 91 -1.80 -1.81 -6.05
CA ALA A 91 -2.85 -0.81 -6.13
C ALA A 91 -3.57 -0.97 -7.46
N VAL A 92 -4.89 -0.88 -7.44
CA VAL A 92 -5.71 -0.96 -8.65
C VAL A 92 -6.89 0.01 -8.56
N ALA A 93 -7.14 0.75 -9.63
CA ALA A 93 -8.32 1.57 -9.82
C ALA A 93 -9.34 0.87 -10.75
N PHE A 94 -10.62 1.10 -10.49
CA PHE A 94 -11.72 0.56 -11.26
C PHE A 94 -12.55 1.66 -11.94
N GLY A 95 -12.78 1.50 -13.25
CA GLY A 95 -13.71 2.34 -14.01
C GLY A 95 -13.33 3.82 -14.12
N GLY A 96 -12.06 4.13 -14.37
CA GLY A 96 -11.60 5.51 -14.47
C GLY A 96 -10.40 5.74 -15.38
N ASP A 97 -9.79 6.91 -15.19
CA ASP A 97 -8.58 7.36 -15.89
C ASP A 97 -7.33 6.59 -15.42
N ASN A 98 -6.18 6.90 -16.05
CA ASN A 98 -4.88 6.44 -15.58
C ASN A 98 -4.64 6.84 -14.11
N TRP A 99 -3.90 5.98 -13.41
CA TRP A 99 -3.45 6.16 -12.04
C TRP A 99 -2.77 7.53 -11.85
N PRO A 100 -2.96 8.23 -10.71
CA PRO A 100 -2.55 9.62 -10.59
C PRO A 100 -1.04 9.70 -10.42
N THR A 101 -0.37 10.45 -11.31
CA THR A 101 1.08 10.69 -11.19
C THR A 101 1.45 11.56 -9.99
N LYS A 102 0.52 12.45 -9.57
CA LYS A 102 0.61 13.22 -8.31
C LYS A 102 -0.49 12.74 -7.38
N ILE A 103 -0.08 12.23 -6.23
CA ILE A 103 -1.00 11.68 -5.24
C ILE A 103 -1.34 12.74 -4.18
N ASP A 104 -2.64 12.91 -3.95
CA ASP A 104 -3.22 13.69 -2.87
C ASP A 104 -3.95 12.72 -1.93
N PRO A 105 -3.43 12.44 -0.71
CA PRO A 105 -4.05 11.51 0.23
C PRO A 105 -5.51 11.83 0.57
N SER A 106 -5.93 13.10 0.48
CA SER A 106 -7.31 13.50 0.76
C SER A 106 -8.32 13.03 -0.28
N GLN A 107 -7.85 12.56 -1.44
CA GLN A 107 -8.69 12.02 -2.52
C GLN A 107 -8.98 10.52 -2.39
N PHE A 108 -8.39 9.84 -1.40
CA PHE A 108 -8.56 8.41 -1.17
C PHE A 108 -9.41 8.21 0.09
N GLU A 109 -10.72 8.14 -0.11
CA GLU A 109 -11.69 7.99 0.98
C GLU A 109 -12.07 6.52 1.15
N GLU A 110 -12.13 6.01 2.38
CA GLU A 110 -12.44 4.61 2.64
C GLU A 110 -13.85 4.24 2.15
N LEU A 111 -13.97 3.12 1.44
CA LEU A 111 -15.26 2.51 1.14
C LEU A 111 -15.77 1.79 2.40
N THR A 112 -16.76 2.37 3.08
CA THR A 112 -17.45 1.80 4.26
C THR A 112 -18.76 1.13 3.89
#